data_AF-F7K062-F1
#
_entry.id   AF-F7K062-F1
#
_cell.length_a   1.000
_cell.length_b   1.000
_cell.length_c   1.000
_cell.angle_alpha   90.00
_cell.angle_beta   90.00
_cell.angle_gamma   90.00
#
_symmetry.space_group_name_H-M   'P 1'
#
loop_
_entity.id
_entity.type
_entity.pdbx_description
1 polymer ?
#
loop_
_entity_poly.entity_id
_entity_poly.type
_entity_poly.pdbx_seq_one_letter_code
_entity_poly.pdbx_strand_id
1 'polypeptide(L)' 'MKNRYYFSEDNRESLPDAMDKTFSENQLKEVYRDIIDKTEYHDFQEWFSDMLKSGLILCR' A
#
# COMPACT_ATOMS: atom_id res chain seq x y z
N MET A 1 3.29 -7.07 -18.09
CA MET A 1 2.05 -6.92 -17.30
C MET A 1 2.40 -6.00 -16.13
N LYS A 2 1.79 -4.82 -16.01
CA LYS A 2 2.01 -3.95 -14.83
C LYS A 2 1.02 -4.41 -13.76
N ASN A 3 1.52 -4.97 -12.66
CA ASN A 3 0.68 -5.29 -11.51
C ASN A 3 0.07 -3.97 -11.00
N ARG A 4 -1.26 -3.96 -10.82
CA ARG A 4 -1.99 -2.80 -10.29
C ARG A 4 -2.48 -3.15 -8.90
N TYR A 5 -2.15 -2.28 -7.96
CA TYR A 5 -2.48 -2.43 -6.55
C TYR A 5 -3.55 -1.41 -6.17
N TYR A 6 -4.46 -1.75 -5.27
CA TYR A 6 -5.46 -0.81 -4.76
C TYR A 6 -5.63 -1.05 -3.27
N PHE A 7 -5.93 0.02 -2.54
CA PHE A 7 -6.23 -0.09 -1.12
C PHE A 7 -7.64 -0.65 -0.92
N SER A 8 -7.79 -1.53 0.05
CA SER A 8 -9.08 -2.10 0.45
C SER A 8 -10.02 -1.05 1.02
N GLU A 9 -11.31 -1.32 1.00
CA GLU A 9 -12.33 -0.47 1.62
C GLU A 9 -12.12 -0.28 3.13
N ASP A 10 -11.36 -1.16 3.77
CA ASP A 10 -10.96 -1.01 5.17
C ASP A 10 -10.06 0.22 5.39
N ASN A 11 -9.29 0.62 4.37
CA ASN A 11 -8.52 1.87 4.39
C ASN A 11 -9.37 3.12 4.13
N ARG A 12 -10.70 3.01 3.97
CA ARG A 12 -11.60 4.15 3.71
C ARG A 12 -11.55 5.21 4.78
N GLU A 13 -11.41 4.80 6.05
CA GLU A 13 -11.34 5.76 7.17
C GLU A 13 -10.03 6.54 7.17
N SER A 14 -8.92 5.89 6.82
CA SER A 14 -7.59 6.50 6.79
C SER A 14 -7.32 7.27 5.49
N LEU A 15 -7.82 6.78 4.36
CA LEU A 15 -7.50 7.27 3.02
C LEU A 15 -8.73 7.22 2.08
N PRO A 16 -9.76 8.06 2.32
CA PRO A 16 -10.96 8.10 1.49
C PRO A 16 -10.67 8.49 0.03
N ASP A 17 -9.67 9.33 -0.20
CA ASP A 17 -9.21 9.75 -1.54
C ASP A 17 -8.43 8.68 -2.31
N ALA A 18 -7.95 7.64 -1.64
CA ALA A 18 -7.23 6.54 -2.26
C ALA A 18 -8.17 5.41 -2.72
N MET A 19 -9.44 5.44 -2.29
CA MET A 19 -10.45 4.52 -2.77
C MET A 19 -10.64 4.68 -4.28
N ASP A 20 -10.77 3.55 -4.99
CA ASP A 20 -10.88 3.46 -6.46
C ASP A 20 -9.62 3.85 -7.25
N LYS A 21 -8.53 4.27 -6.59
CA LYS A 21 -7.24 4.53 -7.25
C LYS A 21 -6.41 3.25 -7.34
N THR A 22 -5.84 3.01 -8.52
CA THR A 22 -4.81 1.98 -8.70
C THR A 22 -3.42 2.57 -8.60
N PHE A 23 -2.61 1.99 -7.73
CA PHE A 23 -1.22 2.31 -7.51
C PHE A 23 -0.33 1.34 -8.26
N SER A 24 0.77 1.86 -8.80
CA SER A 24 1.88 1.03 -9.28
C SER A 24 2.85 0.79 -8.13
N GLU A 25 3.71 -0.23 -8.24
CA GLU A 25 4.74 -0.50 -7.22
C GLU A 25 5.60 0.73 -6.90
N ASN A 26 5.97 1.54 -7.91
CA ASN A 26 6.71 2.78 -7.68
C ASN A 26 5.94 3.79 -6.82
N GLN A 27 4.62 3.92 -7.03
CA GLN A 27 3.79 4.82 -6.22
C GLN A 27 3.66 4.32 -4.79
N LEU A 28 3.52 3.00 -4.59
CA LEU A 28 3.54 2.42 -3.24
C LEU A 28 4.89 2.59 -2.54
N LYS A 29 6.01 2.55 -3.26
CA LYS A 29 7.33 2.85 -2.70
C LYS A 29 7.44 4.30 -2.25
N GLU A 30 6.81 5.23 -2.97
CA GLU A 30 6.75 6.64 -2.54
C GLU A 30 5.91 6.80 -1.29
N VAL A 31 4.72 6.19 -1.24
CA VAL A 31 3.87 6.15 -0.05
C VAL A 31 4.64 5.58 1.13
N TYR A 32 5.23 4.39 0.98
CA TYR A 32 6.06 3.76 2.01
C TYR A 32 7.15 4.69 2.53
N ARG A 33 7.87 5.38 1.65
CA ARG A 33 8.93 6.31 2.05
C ARG A 33 8.41 7.54 2.80
N ASP A 34 7.18 7.96 2.50
CA ASP A 34 6.59 9.20 3.01
C ASP A 34 5.84 8.98 4.33
N ILE A 35 5.07 7.88 4.45
CA ILE A 35 4.18 7.62 5.58
C ILE A 35 4.71 6.59 6.58
N ILE A 36 5.61 5.69 6.17
CA ILE A 36 6.04 4.58 7.02
C ILE A 36 7.34 4.94 7.73
N ASP A 37 7.33 4.79 9.04
CA ASP A 37 8.52 4.97 9.85
C ASP A 37 9.48 3.78 9.66
N LYS A 38 10.74 4.10 9.33
CA LYS A 38 11.76 3.08 9.06
C LYS A 38 12.20 2.30 10.31
N THR A 39 11.84 2.78 11.49
CA THR A 39 12.06 2.04 12.74
C THR A 39 11.02 0.94 12.93
N GLU A 40 9.83 1.08 12.35
CA GLU A 40 8.76 0.06 12.38
C GLU A 40 8.89 -0.92 11.21
N TYR A 41 9.07 -0.43 9.99
CA TYR A 41 9.36 -1.25 8.82
C TYR A 41 10.62 -0.76 8.13
N HIS A 42 11.68 -1.55 8.18
CA HIS A 42 12.96 -1.21 7.53
C HIS A 42 12.90 -1.40 6.02
N ASP A 43 12.18 -2.44 5.57
CA ASP A 43 12.07 -2.82 4.17
C ASP A 43 10.66 -2.64 3.61
N PHE A 44 10.60 -2.04 2.41
CA PHE A 44 9.35 -1.90 1.66
C PHE A 44 8.66 -3.24 1.45
N GLN A 45 9.43 -4.30 1.22
CA GLN A 45 8.89 -5.62 0.93
C GLN A 45 8.22 -6.25 2.16
N GLU A 46 8.72 -5.96 3.37
CA GLU A 46 8.10 -6.40 4.62
C GLU A 46 6.77 -5.69 4.83
N TRP A 47 6.77 -4.36 4.75
CA TRP A 47 5.55 -3.56 4.83
C TRP A 47 4.53 -3.99 3.77
N PHE A 48 4.96 -4.11 2.51
CA PHE A 48 4.08 -4.44 1.40
C PHE A 48 3.48 -5.85 1.52
N SER A 49 4.27 -6.84 1.97
CA SER A 49 3.79 -8.19 2.23
C SER A 49 2.79 -8.22 3.38
N ASP A 50 3.04 -7.44 4.44
CA ASP A 50 2.11 -7.29 5.56
C ASP A 50 0.78 -6.66 5.11
N MET A 51 0.85 -5.56 4.36
CA MET A 51 -0.35 -4.90 3.81
C MET A 51 -1.15 -5.83 2.89
N LEU A 52 -0.49 -6.67 2.10
CA LEU A 52 -1.15 -7.70 1.29
C LEU A 52 -1.81 -8.78 2.14
N LYS A 53 -1.12 -9.27 3.19
CA LYS A 53 -1.65 -10.32 4.09
C LYS A 53 -2.81 -9.84 4.94
N SER A 54 -2.72 -8.61 5.43
CA SER A 54 -3.77 -7.93 6.20
C SER A 54 -4.97 -7.56 5.32
N GLY A 55 -4.86 -7.72 3.99
CA GLY A 55 -5.93 -7.37 3.06
C GLY A 55 -6.13 -5.86 2.90
N LEU A 56 -5.16 -5.04 3.34
CA LEU A 56 -5.16 -3.59 3.22
C LEU A 56 -4.78 -3.14 1.81
N ILE A 57 -3.91 -3.90 1.14
CA ILE A 57 -3.60 -3.78 -0.29
C ILE A 57 -4.06 -5.03 -1.00
N LEU A 58 -4.68 -4.86 -2.16
CA LEU A 58 -5.11 -5.94 -3.04
C LEU A 58 -4.40 -5.81 -4.40
N CYS A 59 -3.98 -6.94 -4.95
CA CYS A 59 -3.36 -7.03 -6.27
C CYS A 59 -4.38 -7.59 -7.28
N ARG A 60 -4.52 -6.96 -8.45
CA ARG A 60 -5.37 -7.44 -9.55
C ARG A 60 -4.65 -7.45 -10.89
#